data_AF-A0A7X3HGB1-F1
#
_entry.id   AF-A0A7X3HGB1-F1
#
_cell.length_a   1.000
_cell.length_b   1.000
_cell.length_c   1.000
_cell.angle_alpha   90.00
_cell.angle_beta   90.00
_cell.angle_gamma   90.00
#
_symmetry.space_group_name_H-M   'P 1'
#
loop_
_entity.id
_entity.type
_entity.pdbx_description
1 polymer ?
#
loop_
_entity_poly.entity_id
_entity_poly.type
_entity_poly.pdbx_seq_one_letter_code
_entity_poly.pdbx_strand_id
1 'polypeptide(L)'
;MSFEDPKEFKPPQPYIRNKLDPIFAIERRWKLYDGRHACTPMDIRDFGISLHKAPPPIFDWRYHARKDSDNAVSKGSGSKDESVPPPVRPTCFLDSYRASEARRLAPFDLYDLPAAMRAEDFPVAASFAERWLNGRLFDAHRFDYTTNKMVEGRYDADMIDTHTIKLRWLLGFGGVESKFNRLQRDIYDIKARAAIQSKLRKYLESRPKFSGMIDTLADCQGDLQKLHADFQFQYIGVGMSDAMVGAPVSRNRWLSIGMTDVSAALGKFNFYATVGKANVVLSRTLPNPSSKVECFQRKAIITDVLLYMRDSYSFHDKGPASQYLGHWNKRGMILLPAAAVAHFMAESLGGRSEFFGRMEVDDMALLPVTVKDRLEPENVYYPIRNRDFRAWQAKHRRGGDFLIYSDLGSIRLKEPLHIDLGVIC
;
A
#
# COMPACT_ATOMS: atom_id res chain seq x y z
N MET A 1 -39.11 -30.02 20.91
CA MET A 1 -37.72 -30.51 20.77
C MET A 1 -36.93 -29.40 20.11
N SER A 2 -36.09 -28.74 20.90
CA SER A 2 -35.23 -27.64 20.49
C SER A 2 -34.07 -28.17 19.64
N PHE A 3 -33.94 -27.65 18.41
CA PHE A 3 -32.67 -27.67 17.70
C PHE A 3 -31.83 -26.51 18.25
N GLU A 4 -31.18 -26.74 19.39
CA GLU A 4 -29.98 -25.98 19.73
C GLU A 4 -28.86 -26.58 18.87
N ASP A 5 -28.44 -25.86 17.83
CA ASP A 5 -27.22 -26.19 17.11
C ASP A 5 -26.06 -26.25 18.11
N PRO A 6 -25.27 -27.33 18.14
CA PRO A 6 -24.10 -27.39 18.98
C PRO A 6 -23.16 -26.25 18.56
N LYS A 7 -22.85 -25.35 19.51
CA LYS A 7 -21.83 -24.30 19.35
C LYS A 7 -20.59 -24.92 18.72
N GLU A 8 -20.40 -24.67 17.43
CA GLU A 8 -19.30 -25.20 16.64
C GLU A 8 -18.01 -24.57 17.17
N PHE A 9 -17.38 -25.22 18.15
CA PHE A 9 -16.08 -24.81 18.66
C PHE A 9 -15.07 -25.03 17.55
N LYS A 10 -14.66 -23.93 16.89
CA LYS A 10 -13.63 -23.99 15.86
C LYS A 10 -12.30 -24.43 16.51
N PRO A 11 -11.56 -25.36 15.88
CA PRO A 11 -10.36 -25.92 16.46
C PRO A 11 -9.28 -24.84 16.66
N PRO A 12 -8.41 -24.97 17.69
CA PRO A 12 -7.27 -24.08 17.86
C PRO A 12 -6.39 -24.04 16.61
N GLN A 13 -5.86 -22.86 16.32
CA GLN A 13 -5.08 -22.60 15.10
C GLN A 13 -3.64 -22.19 15.45
N PRO A 14 -2.64 -22.68 14.69
CA PRO A 14 -1.28 -22.20 14.87
C PRO A 14 -1.19 -20.73 14.46
N TYR A 15 -0.31 -19.99 15.12
CA TYR A 15 0.04 -18.63 14.71
C TYR A 15 1.55 -18.41 14.79
N ILE A 16 2.04 -17.45 14.01
CA ILE A 16 3.40 -16.92 14.16
C ILE A 16 3.34 -15.53 14.76
N ARG A 17 4.32 -15.23 15.60
CA ARG A 17 4.50 -13.91 16.21
C ARG A 17 5.96 -13.52 16.19
N ASN A 18 6.22 -12.26 15.85
CA ASN A 18 7.54 -11.69 15.89
C ASN A 18 7.89 -11.27 17.33
N LYS A 19 9.01 -11.78 17.85
CA LYS A 19 9.46 -11.52 19.22
C LYS A 19 10.96 -11.24 19.26
N LEU A 20 11.37 -10.36 20.16
CA LEU A 20 12.78 -10.19 20.52
C LEU A 20 13.42 -11.56 20.82
N ASP A 21 14.57 -11.80 20.22
CA ASP A 21 15.39 -12.97 20.46
C ASP A 21 15.86 -12.91 21.92
N PRO A 22 15.50 -13.90 22.77
CA PRO A 22 15.81 -13.88 24.19
C PRO A 22 17.31 -13.99 24.49
N ILE A 23 18.13 -14.40 23.51
CA ILE A 23 19.58 -14.59 23.68
C ILE A 23 20.33 -13.28 23.40
N PHE A 24 19.99 -12.60 22.30
CA PHE A 24 20.72 -11.42 21.87
C PHE A 24 20.01 -10.11 22.22
N ALA A 25 18.71 -10.13 22.52
CA ALA A 25 17.85 -8.97 22.86
C ALA A 25 17.91 -7.78 21.88
N ILE A 26 18.54 -7.95 20.71
CA ILE A 26 18.79 -6.90 19.71
C ILE A 26 18.00 -7.17 18.42
N GLU A 27 17.62 -8.42 18.15
CA GLU A 27 16.95 -8.82 16.90
C GLU A 27 15.59 -9.45 17.20
N ARG A 28 14.53 -9.10 16.45
CA ARG A 28 13.22 -9.77 16.52
C ARG A 28 13.16 -10.91 15.50
N ARG A 29 12.56 -12.04 15.87
CA ARG A 29 12.38 -13.22 15.02
C ARG A 29 10.97 -13.76 15.10
N TRP A 30 10.46 -14.22 13.96
CA TRP A 30 9.18 -14.91 13.85
C TRP A 30 9.24 -16.30 14.49
N LYS A 31 8.34 -16.58 15.43
CA LYS A 31 8.24 -17.86 16.14
C LYS A 31 6.85 -18.47 15.96
N LEU A 32 6.82 -19.79 15.77
CA LEU A 32 5.59 -20.57 15.66
C LEU A 32 5.05 -20.92 17.05
N TYR A 33 3.74 -20.78 17.21
CA TYR A 33 2.96 -21.16 18.37
C TYR A 33 1.86 -22.11 17.92
N ASP A 34 1.96 -23.39 18.29
CA ASP A 34 1.06 -24.46 17.90
C ASP A 34 0.73 -25.40 19.08
N GLY A 35 -0.08 -26.43 18.85
CA GLY A 35 -0.51 -27.38 19.87
C GLY A 35 -1.14 -26.69 21.08
N ARG A 36 -0.60 -26.94 22.28
CA ARG A 36 -1.04 -26.33 23.54
C ARG A 36 -0.87 -24.81 23.63
N HIS A 37 -0.18 -24.19 22.67
CA HIS A 37 0.06 -22.75 22.60
C HIS A 37 -0.64 -22.08 21.42
N ALA A 38 -1.44 -22.83 20.67
CA ALA A 38 -2.27 -22.33 19.58
C ALA A 38 -3.24 -21.23 20.05
N CYS A 39 -3.75 -20.43 19.11
CA CYS A 39 -4.80 -19.45 19.38
C CYS A 39 -6.19 -20.07 19.16
N THR A 40 -7.18 -19.55 19.87
CA THR A 40 -8.55 -20.04 19.79
C THR A 40 -9.42 -19.03 19.01
N PRO A 41 -10.08 -19.44 17.91
CA PRO A 41 -10.99 -18.58 17.18
C PRO A 41 -12.19 -18.14 18.02
N MET A 42 -12.68 -16.93 17.78
CA MET A 42 -13.78 -16.30 18.50
C MET A 42 -14.89 -15.86 17.54
N ASP A 43 -16.11 -15.75 18.04
CA ASP A 43 -17.24 -15.29 17.22
C ASP A 43 -17.07 -13.80 16.86
N ILE A 44 -17.11 -13.50 15.56
CA ILE A 44 -17.00 -12.12 15.05
C ILE A 44 -18.18 -11.24 15.46
N ARG A 45 -19.35 -11.83 15.74
CA ARG A 45 -20.52 -11.09 16.24
C ARG A 45 -20.28 -10.50 17.62
N ASP A 46 -19.52 -11.22 18.45
CA ASP A 46 -19.15 -10.79 19.79
C ASP A 46 -17.85 -9.96 19.78
N PHE A 47 -16.87 -10.32 18.94
CA PHE A 47 -15.50 -9.77 18.99
C PHE A 47 -15.08 -9.05 17.69
N GLY A 48 -15.97 -8.30 17.05
CA GLY A 48 -15.63 -7.51 15.86
C GLY A 48 -14.59 -6.41 16.14
N ILE A 49 -13.80 -6.05 15.12
CA ILE A 49 -12.95 -4.86 15.17
C ILE A 49 -13.82 -3.59 15.31
N SER A 50 -13.38 -2.64 16.12
CA SER A 50 -14.05 -1.34 16.25
C SER A 50 -13.65 -0.39 15.12
N LEU A 51 -14.61 0.41 14.68
CA LEU A 51 -14.39 1.50 13.71
C LEU A 51 -14.93 2.83 14.25
N HIS A 52 -15.00 3.01 15.57
CA HIS A 52 -15.70 4.13 16.22
C HIS A 52 -14.79 5.30 16.57
N LYS A 53 -13.49 5.09 16.76
CA LYS A 53 -12.58 6.19 17.07
C LYS A 53 -12.51 7.16 15.90
N ALA A 54 -12.84 8.42 16.19
CA ALA A 54 -12.74 9.50 15.24
C ALA A 54 -11.29 10.02 15.18
N PRO A 55 -10.80 10.39 13.98
CA PRO A 55 -9.53 11.09 13.86
C PRO A 55 -9.64 12.50 14.49
N PRO A 56 -8.50 13.12 14.88
CA PRO A 56 -8.50 14.52 15.27
C PRO A 56 -9.07 15.39 14.13
N PRO A 57 -9.61 16.58 14.45
CA PRO A 57 -10.06 17.53 13.44
C PRO A 57 -8.96 17.77 12.38
N ILE A 58 -9.35 17.86 11.11
CA ILE A 58 -8.40 18.25 10.06
C ILE A 58 -7.91 19.65 10.43
N PHE A 59 -6.61 19.78 10.68
CA PHE A 59 -6.01 21.09 10.92
C PHE A 59 -5.94 21.83 9.58
N ASP A 60 -7.01 22.54 9.24
CA ASP A 60 -7.05 23.39 8.06
C ASP A 60 -6.27 24.68 8.34
N TRP A 61 -5.00 24.72 7.90
CA TRP A 61 -4.19 25.94 8.00
C TRP A 61 -4.82 27.14 7.27
N ARG A 62 -5.77 26.91 6.33
CA ARG A 62 -6.50 27.98 5.63
C ARG A 62 -7.55 28.66 6.51
N TYR A 63 -8.07 27.97 7.51
CA TYR A 63 -9.04 28.52 8.46
C TYR A 63 -8.41 29.59 9.37
N HIS A 64 -7.13 29.42 9.72
CA HIS A 64 -6.38 30.41 10.51
C HIS A 64 -5.87 31.58 9.65
N ALA A 65 -5.52 31.35 8.39
CA ALA A 65 -5.11 32.41 7.47
C ALA A 65 -6.24 33.41 7.12
N ARG A 66 -7.51 33.02 7.28
CA ARG A 66 -8.68 33.90 7.09
C ARG A 66 -9.13 34.62 8.36
N LYS A 67 -8.71 34.16 9.54
CA LYS A 67 -9.15 34.76 10.82
C LYS A 67 -8.42 36.05 11.19
N ASP A 68 -7.29 36.35 10.53
CA ASP A 68 -6.56 37.61 10.71
C ASP A 68 -7.17 38.79 9.91
N SER A 69 -8.10 38.53 8.97
CA SER A 69 -8.75 39.58 8.19
C SER A 69 -10.16 39.99 8.68
N ASP A 70 -10.85 39.14 9.45
CA ASP A 70 -12.31 39.27 9.62
C ASP A 70 -12.75 39.56 11.08
N ASN A 71 -11.84 39.89 11.99
CA ASN A 71 -12.22 40.29 13.36
C ASN A 71 -12.61 41.78 13.45
N ALA A 72 -13.69 42.13 12.76
CA ALA A 72 -14.52 43.30 13.05
C ALA A 72 -16.02 42.90 13.04
N VAL A 73 -16.55 42.72 14.25
CA VAL A 73 -17.97 42.89 14.66
C VAL A 73 -19.03 41.91 14.13
N SER A 74 -19.54 41.02 14.98
CA SER A 74 -20.87 41.15 15.64
C SER A 74 -21.36 39.85 16.32
N LYS A 75 -22.22 40.05 17.32
CA LYS A 75 -22.80 39.08 18.28
C LYS A 75 -24.16 38.53 17.82
N GLY A 76 -24.55 37.40 18.42
CA GLY A 76 -25.93 36.93 18.62
C GLY A 76 -26.19 35.61 17.89
N SER A 77 -26.96 34.62 18.36
CA SER A 77 -27.87 34.43 19.50
C SER A 77 -28.13 32.91 19.60
N GLY A 78 -28.44 32.38 20.80
CA GLY A 78 -28.67 30.95 21.02
C GLY A 78 -30.07 30.42 20.69
N SER A 79 -30.20 29.09 20.70
CA SER A 79 -31.44 28.27 20.85
C SER A 79 -31.00 26.80 21.02
N LYS A 80 -31.03 26.25 22.23
CA LYS A 80 -32.05 25.38 22.86
C LYS A 80 -32.11 23.94 22.32
N ASP A 81 -31.79 23.04 23.24
CA ASP A 81 -31.93 21.58 23.22
C ASP A 81 -33.35 21.13 22.88
N GLU A 82 -33.42 20.06 22.08
CA GLU A 82 -34.61 19.23 21.94
C GLU A 82 -34.21 17.76 22.15
N SER A 83 -34.83 17.15 23.16
CA SER A 83 -34.54 15.82 23.69
C SER A 83 -34.97 14.70 22.73
N VAL A 84 -34.02 13.86 22.31
CA VAL A 84 -34.27 12.63 21.55
C VAL A 84 -34.78 11.52 22.49
N PRO A 85 -35.86 10.79 22.16
CA PRO A 85 -36.34 9.69 22.99
C PRO A 85 -35.34 8.52 22.97
N PRO A 86 -35.26 7.71 24.04
CA PRO A 86 -34.26 6.64 24.12
C PRO A 86 -34.54 5.59 23.04
N PRO A 87 -33.49 5.01 22.41
CA PRO A 87 -33.68 3.94 21.44
C PRO A 87 -34.28 2.72 22.13
N VAL A 88 -35.39 2.24 21.57
CA VAL A 88 -36.04 0.98 21.96
C VAL A 88 -35.03 -0.15 21.83
N ARG A 89 -34.68 -0.77 22.97
CA ARG A 89 -33.83 -1.98 22.99
C ARG A 89 -34.63 -3.15 22.40
N PRO A 90 -34.11 -3.89 21.41
CA PRO A 90 -34.68 -5.17 21.05
C PRO A 90 -34.56 -6.12 22.25
N THR A 91 -35.68 -6.66 22.67
CA THR A 91 -35.79 -7.66 23.73
C THR A 91 -35.23 -9.01 23.32
N CYS A 92 -34.42 -9.58 24.21
CA CYS A 92 -34.15 -11.00 24.44
C CYS A 92 -33.62 -11.85 23.28
N PHE A 93 -32.29 -11.86 23.13
CA PHE A 93 -31.55 -13.12 23.00
C PHE A 93 -30.80 -13.36 24.31
N LEU A 94 -30.70 -14.60 24.77
CA LEU A 94 -29.85 -14.98 25.90
C LEU A 94 -28.43 -14.45 25.63
N ASP A 95 -28.07 -13.36 26.31
CA ASP A 95 -26.74 -12.78 26.25
C ASP A 95 -25.73 -13.81 26.77
N SER A 96 -24.93 -14.37 25.87
CA SER A 96 -23.92 -15.35 26.25
C SER A 96 -22.91 -14.69 27.20
N TYR A 97 -22.36 -15.45 28.16
CA TYR A 97 -21.29 -14.96 29.04
C TYR A 97 -20.15 -14.30 28.24
N ARG A 98 -19.77 -14.90 27.10
CA ARG A 98 -18.77 -14.35 26.17
C ARG A 98 -19.20 -13.04 25.51
N ALA A 99 -20.46 -12.91 25.10
CA ALA A 99 -21.00 -11.66 24.57
C ALA A 99 -21.03 -10.54 25.63
N SER A 100 -21.21 -10.91 26.90
CA SER A 100 -21.15 -9.97 28.03
C SER A 100 -19.71 -9.52 28.34
N GLU A 101 -18.74 -10.44 28.29
CA GLU A 101 -17.31 -10.12 28.45
C GLU A 101 -16.77 -9.33 27.26
N ALA A 102 -17.18 -9.68 26.04
CA ALA A 102 -16.79 -8.96 24.83
C ALA A 102 -17.20 -7.48 24.88
N ARG A 103 -18.39 -7.18 25.41
CA ARG A 103 -18.86 -5.81 25.65
C ARG A 103 -18.05 -5.05 26.71
N ARG A 104 -17.41 -5.76 27.64
CA ARG A 104 -16.54 -5.17 28.67
C ARG A 104 -15.12 -4.93 28.16
N LEU A 105 -14.68 -5.70 27.15
CA LEU A 105 -13.43 -5.45 26.48
C LEU A 105 -13.56 -4.16 25.67
N ALA A 106 -12.64 -3.22 25.87
CA ALA A 106 -12.48 -2.12 24.92
C ALA A 106 -11.88 -2.71 23.62
N PRO A 107 -12.66 -2.86 22.53
CA PRO A 107 -12.18 -3.54 21.33
C PRO A 107 -11.02 -2.77 20.70
N PHE A 108 -10.15 -3.48 20.00
CA PHE A 108 -9.16 -2.85 19.14
C PHE A 108 -9.88 -2.08 18.04
N ASP A 109 -9.57 -0.79 17.90
CA ASP A 109 -10.12 0.02 16.82
C ASP A 109 -9.13 0.04 15.64
N LEU A 110 -9.62 0.12 14.40
CA LEU A 110 -8.73 0.31 13.25
C LEU A 110 -7.80 1.53 13.45
N TYR A 111 -8.30 2.58 14.12
CA TYR A 111 -7.51 3.77 14.43
C TYR A 111 -6.35 3.51 15.41
N ASP A 112 -6.33 2.39 16.12
CA ASP A 112 -5.21 1.97 16.99
C ASP A 112 -4.06 1.30 16.20
N LEU A 113 -4.27 0.98 14.92
CA LEU A 113 -3.32 0.27 14.08
C LEU A 113 -1.93 0.94 14.01
N PRO A 114 -1.79 2.27 13.86
CA PRO A 114 -0.48 2.90 13.85
C PRO A 114 0.33 2.65 15.14
N ALA A 115 -0.33 2.69 16.30
CA ALA A 115 0.33 2.40 17.57
C ALA A 115 0.75 0.92 17.68
N ALA A 116 -0.11 0.01 17.19
CA ALA A 116 0.21 -1.41 17.13
C ALA A 116 1.39 -1.73 16.20
N MET A 117 1.46 -1.07 15.04
CA MET A 117 2.59 -1.19 14.10
C MET A 117 3.91 -0.73 14.74
N ARG A 118 3.92 0.37 15.51
CA ARG A 118 5.10 0.78 16.28
C ARG A 118 5.49 -0.24 17.34
N ALA A 119 4.53 -0.86 18.04
CA ALA A 119 4.80 -1.93 19.00
C ALA A 119 5.41 -3.19 18.33
N GLU A 120 5.13 -3.39 17.04
CA GLU A 120 5.72 -4.44 16.21
C GLU A 120 7.07 -4.06 15.59
N ASP A 121 7.59 -2.86 15.89
CA ASP A 121 8.82 -2.30 15.31
C ASP A 121 8.71 -2.00 13.80
N PHE A 122 7.50 -1.59 13.36
CA PHE A 122 7.20 -1.16 11.99
C PHE A 122 6.87 0.34 11.92
N PRO A 123 7.86 1.23 12.14
CA PRO A 123 7.63 2.68 12.22
C PRO A 123 7.21 3.32 10.89
N VAL A 124 7.68 2.83 9.74
CA VAL A 124 7.29 3.38 8.43
C VAL A 124 5.85 2.99 8.10
N ALA A 125 5.49 1.72 8.30
CA ALA A 125 4.13 1.25 8.12
C ALA A 125 3.15 2.01 9.03
N ALA A 126 3.53 2.24 10.30
CA ALA A 126 2.76 3.04 11.25
C ALA A 126 2.51 4.45 10.73
N SER A 127 3.55 5.10 10.19
CA SER A 127 3.47 6.47 9.68
C SER A 127 2.52 6.57 8.47
N PHE A 128 2.51 5.56 7.60
CA PHE A 128 1.57 5.49 6.48
C PHE A 128 0.14 5.21 6.90
N ALA A 129 -0.08 4.26 7.81
CA ALA A 129 -1.41 4.02 8.35
C ALA A 129 -1.97 5.27 9.05
N GLU A 130 -1.13 5.97 9.81
CA GLU A 130 -1.49 7.24 10.46
C GLU A 130 -1.79 8.34 9.45
N ARG A 131 -0.94 8.52 8.43
CA ARG A 131 -1.18 9.48 7.34
C ARG A 131 -2.50 9.19 6.64
N TRP A 132 -2.78 7.93 6.33
CA TRP A 132 -4.02 7.54 5.67
C TRP A 132 -5.22 7.88 6.57
N LEU A 133 -5.25 7.39 7.81
CA LEU A 133 -6.36 7.59 8.76
C LEU A 133 -6.61 9.07 9.08
N ASN A 134 -5.54 9.86 9.22
CA ASN A 134 -5.60 11.30 9.43
C ASN A 134 -5.84 12.10 8.14
N GLY A 135 -5.76 11.47 6.98
CA GLY A 135 -5.99 12.12 5.70
C GLY A 135 -7.41 12.66 5.56
N ARG A 136 -7.56 13.71 4.75
CA ARG A 136 -8.88 14.08 4.22
C ARG A 136 -9.39 12.94 3.34
N LEU A 137 -10.71 12.87 3.16
CA LEU A 137 -11.29 11.92 2.23
C LEU A 137 -10.70 12.10 0.83
N PHE A 138 -10.12 11.03 0.29
CA PHE A 138 -9.65 10.97 -1.08
C PHE A 138 -9.65 9.52 -1.55
N ASP A 139 -10.26 9.31 -2.70
CA ASP A 139 -10.23 8.03 -3.41
C ASP A 139 -9.45 8.23 -4.71
N ALA A 140 -8.34 7.49 -4.82
CA ALA A 140 -7.49 7.57 -6.00
C ALA A 140 -8.11 6.86 -7.21
N HIS A 141 -9.03 5.93 -6.99
CA HIS A 141 -9.61 5.12 -8.05
C HIS A 141 -10.97 5.69 -8.47
N ARG A 142 -11.18 5.77 -9.78
CA ARG A 142 -12.44 6.24 -10.38
C ARG A 142 -12.95 5.20 -11.35
N PHE A 143 -14.26 5.11 -11.48
CA PHE A 143 -14.87 4.22 -12.46
C PHE A 143 -14.68 4.78 -13.86
N ASP A 144 -14.02 4.02 -14.71
CA ASP A 144 -13.91 4.29 -16.13
C ASP A 144 -15.00 3.52 -16.88
N TYR A 145 -15.97 4.26 -17.39
CA TYR A 145 -17.10 3.72 -18.15
C TYR A 145 -16.70 3.10 -19.49
N THR A 146 -15.54 3.45 -20.05
CA THR A 146 -15.08 2.90 -21.34
C THR A 146 -14.49 1.51 -21.17
N THR A 147 -13.75 1.29 -20.09
CA THR A 147 -13.11 0.00 -19.78
C THR A 147 -13.93 -0.85 -18.80
N ASN A 148 -15.02 -0.28 -18.25
CA ASN A 148 -15.89 -0.87 -17.23
C ASN A 148 -15.10 -1.33 -15.98
N LYS A 149 -14.12 -0.52 -15.56
CA LYS A 149 -13.16 -0.85 -14.49
C LYS A 149 -12.86 0.35 -13.62
N MET A 150 -12.51 0.11 -12.36
CA MET A 150 -11.88 1.12 -11.52
C MET A 150 -10.44 1.35 -11.98
N VAL A 151 -10.09 2.59 -12.29
CA VAL A 151 -8.76 3.00 -12.73
C VAL A 151 -8.18 4.02 -11.77
N GLU A 152 -6.89 3.90 -11.49
CA GLU A 152 -6.15 4.88 -10.70
C GLU A 152 -6.04 6.20 -11.46
N GLY A 153 -6.43 7.30 -10.82
CA GLY A 153 -6.33 8.66 -11.33
C GLY A 153 -5.07 9.39 -10.91
N ARG A 154 -5.01 10.66 -11.27
CA ARG A 154 -3.95 11.58 -10.82
C ARG A 154 -4.20 11.99 -9.36
N TYR A 155 -3.13 12.07 -8.59
CA TYR A 155 -3.17 12.49 -7.19
C TYR A 155 -3.01 14.00 -7.06
N ASP A 156 -3.76 14.59 -6.12
CA ASP A 156 -3.57 15.97 -5.69
C ASP A 156 -2.21 16.11 -4.99
N ALA A 157 -1.60 17.30 -5.01
CA ALA A 157 -0.24 17.51 -4.50
C ALA A 157 -0.08 17.15 -3.01
N ASP A 158 -1.12 17.31 -2.19
CA ASP A 158 -1.13 16.94 -0.77
C ASP A 158 -1.31 15.42 -0.55
N MET A 159 -1.73 14.69 -1.58
CA MET A 159 -1.89 13.23 -1.57
C MET A 159 -0.68 12.52 -2.21
N ILE A 160 0.48 13.18 -2.21
CA ILE A 160 1.75 12.60 -2.65
C ILE A 160 2.74 12.63 -1.47
N ASP A 161 3.40 11.51 -1.23
CA ASP A 161 4.53 11.39 -0.31
C ASP A 161 5.81 11.21 -1.13
N THR A 162 6.80 12.06 -0.89
CA THR A 162 8.12 12.01 -1.55
C THR A 162 9.27 11.97 -0.55
N HIS A 163 8.96 11.86 0.75
CA HIS A 163 9.94 12.10 1.81
C HIS A 163 10.08 10.93 2.78
N THR A 164 9.03 10.13 2.97
CA THR A 164 9.04 9.04 3.94
C THR A 164 9.94 7.89 3.49
N ILE A 165 9.86 7.48 2.23
CA ILE A 165 10.68 6.37 1.71
C ILE A 165 11.98 6.90 1.13
N LYS A 166 13.08 6.30 1.57
CA LYS A 166 14.41 6.46 0.96
C LYS A 166 14.85 5.15 0.35
N LEU A 167 15.41 5.19 -0.86
CA LEU A 167 16.00 4.04 -1.54
C LEU A 167 16.99 3.33 -0.61
N ARG A 168 17.87 4.08 0.07
CA ARG A 168 18.83 3.49 1.03
C ARG A 168 18.18 2.63 2.13
N TRP A 169 17.00 3.03 2.62
CA TRP A 169 16.27 2.29 3.64
C TRP A 169 15.63 1.05 3.00
N LEU A 170 14.96 1.26 1.87
CA LEU A 170 14.23 0.22 1.15
C LEU A 170 15.14 -0.93 0.69
N LEU A 171 16.35 -0.60 0.22
CA LEU A 171 17.35 -1.57 -0.23
C LEU A 171 17.97 -2.38 0.92
N GLY A 172 17.76 -1.98 2.18
CA GLY A 172 18.24 -2.72 3.35
C GLY A 172 17.44 -3.98 3.69
N PHE A 173 16.36 -4.28 2.96
CA PHE A 173 15.43 -5.37 3.27
C PHE A 173 15.48 -6.49 2.23
N GLY A 174 15.61 -7.73 2.71
CA GLY A 174 15.34 -8.95 1.95
C GLY A 174 15.96 -9.00 0.56
N GLY A 175 15.17 -9.42 -0.43
CA GLY A 175 15.54 -9.49 -1.84
C GLY A 175 15.35 -8.18 -2.62
N VAL A 176 15.00 -7.07 -1.95
CA VAL A 176 14.65 -5.80 -2.58
C VAL A 176 15.83 -5.22 -3.37
N GLU A 177 17.04 -5.26 -2.80
CA GLU A 177 18.24 -4.79 -3.48
C GLU A 177 18.53 -5.56 -4.77
N SER A 178 18.31 -6.88 -4.76
CA SER A 178 18.50 -7.72 -5.95
C SER A 178 17.58 -7.30 -7.10
N LYS A 179 16.33 -6.94 -6.80
CA LYS A 179 15.38 -6.40 -7.80
C LYS A 179 15.85 -5.05 -8.34
N PHE A 180 16.29 -4.15 -7.47
CA PHE A 180 16.81 -2.85 -7.88
C PHE A 180 18.05 -2.97 -8.77
N ASN A 181 19.00 -3.82 -8.39
CA ASN A 181 20.20 -4.10 -9.19
C ASN A 181 19.86 -4.76 -10.53
N ARG A 182 18.80 -5.58 -10.58
CA ARG A 182 18.30 -6.14 -11.83
C ARG A 182 17.71 -5.06 -12.74
N LEU A 183 16.89 -4.15 -12.21
CA LEU A 183 16.36 -3.03 -12.98
C LEU A 183 17.49 -2.24 -13.66
N GLN A 184 18.58 -1.96 -12.92
CA GLN A 184 19.74 -1.26 -13.43
C GLN A 184 20.43 -1.98 -14.59
N ARG A 185 20.62 -3.29 -14.49
CA ARG A 185 21.25 -4.09 -15.56
C ARG A 185 20.39 -4.12 -16.80
N ASP A 186 19.09 -4.29 -16.62
CA ASP A 186 18.12 -4.48 -17.70
C ASP A 186 17.86 -3.16 -18.49
N ILE A 187 18.42 -2.01 -18.08
CA ILE A 187 18.34 -0.71 -18.80
C ILE A 187 18.82 -0.81 -20.26
N TYR A 188 19.77 -1.69 -20.53
CA TYR A 188 20.36 -1.85 -21.87
C TYR A 188 19.56 -2.77 -22.79
N ASP A 189 18.48 -3.38 -22.30
CA ASP A 189 17.66 -4.32 -23.06
C ASP A 189 16.97 -3.68 -24.28
N ILE A 190 16.71 -4.48 -25.30
CA ILE A 190 16.03 -4.04 -26.52
C ILE A 190 14.64 -3.46 -26.24
N LYS A 191 13.93 -4.01 -25.23
CA LYS A 191 12.61 -3.52 -24.79
C LYS A 191 12.70 -2.12 -24.18
N ALA A 192 13.72 -1.89 -23.35
CA ALA A 192 13.99 -0.60 -22.74
C ALA A 192 14.29 0.45 -23.82
N ARG A 193 15.16 0.12 -24.78
CA ARG A 193 15.49 0.99 -25.93
C ARG A 193 14.25 1.36 -26.75
N ALA A 194 13.39 0.39 -27.06
CA ALA A 194 12.14 0.65 -27.79
C ALA A 194 11.18 1.55 -27.00
N ALA A 195 11.06 1.33 -25.68
CA ALA A 195 10.23 2.18 -24.82
C ALA A 195 10.77 3.62 -24.76
N ILE A 196 12.09 3.80 -24.60
CA ILE A 196 12.75 5.11 -24.64
C ILE A 196 12.47 5.81 -25.97
N GLN A 197 12.65 5.10 -27.09
CA GLN A 197 12.39 5.63 -28.42
C GLN A 197 10.96 6.14 -28.55
N SER A 198 9.98 5.34 -28.11
CA SER A 198 8.55 5.70 -28.15
C SER A 198 8.25 6.95 -27.32
N LYS A 199 8.72 7.00 -26.07
CA LYS A 199 8.51 8.13 -25.16
C LYS A 199 9.14 9.42 -25.68
N LEU A 200 10.40 9.37 -26.12
CA LEU A 200 11.10 10.54 -26.65
C LEU A 200 10.54 11.01 -27.99
N ARG A 201 10.13 10.11 -28.88
CA ARG A 201 9.43 10.51 -30.12
C ARG A 201 8.16 11.29 -29.80
N LYS A 202 7.29 10.74 -28.95
CA LYS A 202 6.05 11.41 -28.51
C LYS A 202 6.32 12.78 -27.88
N TYR A 203 7.33 12.88 -27.02
CA TYR A 203 7.72 14.14 -26.40
C TYR A 203 8.13 15.20 -27.44
N LEU A 204 8.85 14.77 -28.48
CA LEU A 204 9.44 15.63 -29.50
C LEU A 204 8.53 15.91 -30.71
N GLU A 205 7.36 15.27 -30.82
CA GLU A 205 6.33 15.57 -31.84
C GLU A 205 5.89 17.04 -31.75
N SER A 206 5.71 17.56 -30.54
CA SER A 206 5.36 18.98 -30.32
C SER A 206 6.54 19.95 -30.48
N ARG A 207 7.76 19.44 -30.72
CA ARG A 207 9.01 20.24 -30.75
C ARG A 207 9.89 19.85 -31.93
N PRO A 208 9.42 20.02 -33.18
CA PRO A 208 10.08 19.40 -34.32
C PRO A 208 11.47 19.98 -34.67
N LYS A 209 11.78 21.17 -34.17
CA LYS A 209 13.09 21.84 -34.39
C LYS A 209 14.03 21.73 -33.19
N PHE A 210 13.62 21.03 -32.12
CA PHE A 210 14.43 20.92 -30.91
C PHE A 210 15.72 20.11 -31.14
N SER A 211 16.83 20.69 -30.71
CA SER A 211 18.15 20.08 -30.66
C SER A 211 18.83 20.56 -29.37
N GLY A 212 19.53 19.66 -28.69
CA GLY A 212 20.20 19.97 -27.42
C GLY A 212 19.82 19.02 -26.29
N MET A 213 20.22 19.40 -25.07
CA MET A 213 20.02 18.59 -23.88
C MET A 213 18.60 18.73 -23.33
N ILE A 214 17.98 17.58 -23.08
CA ILE A 214 16.75 17.43 -22.31
C ILE A 214 17.15 17.03 -20.90
N ASP A 215 16.72 17.80 -19.91
CA ASP A 215 16.66 17.36 -18.51
C ASP A 215 15.19 17.12 -18.19
N THR A 216 14.79 15.86 -18.13
CA THR A 216 13.38 15.46 -18.04
C THR A 216 12.73 15.90 -16.73
N LEU A 217 13.48 15.91 -15.62
CA LEU A 217 12.96 16.34 -14.33
C LEU A 217 12.71 17.85 -14.34
N ALA A 218 13.65 18.62 -14.90
CA ALA A 218 13.49 20.07 -15.06
C ALA A 218 12.35 20.42 -16.03
N ASP A 219 12.23 19.71 -17.15
CA ASP A 219 11.16 19.88 -18.13
C ASP A 219 9.77 19.54 -17.55
N CYS A 220 9.72 18.60 -16.61
CA CYS A 220 8.53 18.29 -15.82
C CYS A 220 8.33 19.24 -14.62
N GLN A 221 9.17 20.25 -14.42
CA GLN A 221 9.12 21.18 -13.27
C GLN A 221 9.13 20.47 -11.91
N GLY A 222 9.81 19.31 -11.83
CA GLY A 222 9.83 18.49 -10.62
C GLY A 222 8.56 17.66 -10.37
N ASP A 223 7.57 17.68 -11.26
CA ASP A 223 6.36 16.87 -11.14
C ASP A 223 6.65 15.38 -11.43
N LEU A 224 6.73 14.59 -10.37
CA LEU A 224 7.04 13.15 -10.45
C LEU A 224 5.93 12.34 -11.15
N GLN A 225 4.67 12.75 -11.07
CA GLN A 225 3.59 12.06 -11.77
C GLN A 225 3.70 12.28 -13.27
N LYS A 226 4.04 13.51 -13.70
CA LYS A 226 4.30 13.82 -15.10
C LYS A 226 5.57 13.14 -15.61
N LEU A 227 6.67 13.20 -14.85
CA LEU A 227 7.91 12.50 -15.18
C LEU A 227 7.67 11.00 -15.38
N HIS A 228 6.90 10.39 -14.49
CA HIS A 228 6.51 8.99 -14.59
C HIS A 228 5.67 8.73 -15.85
N ALA A 229 4.61 9.50 -16.09
CA ALA A 229 3.74 9.30 -17.25
C ALA A 229 4.49 9.47 -18.59
N ASP A 230 5.34 10.49 -18.68
CA ASP A 230 5.93 10.94 -19.94
C ASP A 230 7.27 10.25 -20.26
N PHE A 231 8.06 9.86 -19.26
CA PHE A 231 9.44 9.41 -19.46
C PHE A 231 9.79 8.06 -18.84
N GLN A 232 8.88 7.41 -18.11
CA GLN A 232 9.10 6.05 -17.59
C GLN A 232 9.19 5.07 -18.76
N PHE A 233 10.26 4.29 -18.79
CA PHE A 233 10.52 3.34 -19.89
C PHE A 233 10.67 1.89 -19.41
N GLN A 234 10.93 1.68 -18.12
CA GLN A 234 11.11 0.35 -17.56
C GLN A 234 10.69 0.29 -16.10
N TYR A 235 10.30 -0.90 -15.64
CA TYR A 235 9.99 -1.16 -14.24
C TYR A 235 10.30 -2.61 -13.88
N ILE A 236 10.42 -2.86 -12.57
CA ILE A 236 10.45 -4.20 -12.00
C ILE A 236 9.59 -4.26 -10.74
N GLY A 237 8.81 -5.33 -10.62
CA GLY A 237 8.00 -5.59 -9.43
C GLY A 237 8.80 -6.22 -8.31
N VAL A 238 8.52 -5.75 -7.09
CA VAL A 238 8.94 -6.34 -5.82
C VAL A 238 7.70 -7.00 -5.22
N GLY A 239 7.71 -8.33 -5.15
CA GLY A 239 6.61 -9.10 -4.57
C GLY A 239 6.72 -9.20 -3.06
N MET A 240 5.67 -9.73 -2.41
CA MET A 240 5.66 -9.96 -0.96
C MET A 240 6.86 -10.80 -0.51
N SER A 241 7.18 -11.87 -1.26
CA SER A 241 8.30 -12.76 -0.94
C SER A 241 9.67 -12.10 -1.02
N ASP A 242 9.81 -10.99 -1.75
CA ASP A 242 11.06 -10.23 -1.86
C ASP A 242 11.24 -9.29 -0.65
N ALA A 243 10.14 -8.82 -0.05
CA ALA A 243 10.14 -7.88 1.08
C ALA A 243 9.98 -8.55 2.46
N MET A 244 9.48 -9.78 2.50
CA MET A 244 9.28 -10.58 3.71
C MET A 244 10.54 -11.33 4.13
N VAL A 245 10.60 -11.72 5.41
CA VAL A 245 11.63 -12.59 5.98
C VAL A 245 11.11 -14.01 6.19
N GLY A 246 12.04 -14.95 6.36
CA GLY A 246 11.69 -16.33 6.68
C GLY A 246 10.98 -16.45 8.02
N ALA A 247 9.88 -17.20 8.05
CA ALA A 247 9.14 -17.53 9.26
C ALA A 247 8.76 -19.02 9.29
N PRO A 248 8.71 -19.64 10.47
CA PRO A 248 8.39 -21.06 10.61
C PRO A 248 6.90 -21.31 10.39
N VAL A 249 6.55 -22.24 9.50
CA VAL A 249 5.16 -22.71 9.32
C VAL A 249 4.92 -24.09 9.92
N SER A 250 5.99 -24.84 10.15
CA SER A 250 6.01 -26.07 10.96
C SER A 250 7.43 -26.29 11.50
N ARG A 251 7.63 -27.31 12.33
CA ARG A 251 8.92 -27.61 12.99
C ARG A 251 10.13 -27.61 12.03
N ASN A 252 9.96 -28.08 10.79
CA ASN A 252 11.03 -28.22 9.80
C ASN A 252 10.79 -27.44 8.50
N ARG A 253 9.82 -26.51 8.48
CA ARG A 253 9.46 -25.78 7.25
C ARG A 253 9.39 -24.29 7.52
N TRP A 254 10.14 -23.54 6.71
CA TRP A 254 10.21 -22.09 6.74
C TRP A 254 9.75 -21.53 5.40
N LEU A 255 8.97 -20.45 5.43
CA LEU A 255 8.49 -19.74 4.25
C LEU A 255 8.68 -18.23 4.43
N SER A 256 8.82 -17.49 3.35
CA SER A 256 8.91 -16.02 3.36
C SER A 256 7.55 -15.37 3.60
N ILE A 257 6.98 -15.58 4.79
CA ILE A 257 5.70 -15.01 5.22
C ILE A 257 5.84 -14.08 6.43
N GLY A 258 7.05 -13.96 6.99
CA GLY A 258 7.32 -13.08 8.11
C GLY A 258 7.34 -11.64 7.64
N MET A 259 6.40 -10.82 8.13
CA MET A 259 6.32 -9.42 7.75
C MET A 259 7.50 -8.62 8.31
N THR A 260 7.92 -7.64 7.52
CA THR A 260 8.88 -6.57 7.81
C THR A 260 8.16 -5.21 7.74
N ASP A 261 8.81 -4.15 8.21
CA ASP A 261 8.30 -2.78 8.07
C ASP A 261 8.03 -2.42 6.59
N VAL A 262 8.90 -2.83 5.65
CA VAL A 262 8.68 -2.64 4.20
C VAL A 262 7.42 -3.38 3.72
N SER A 263 7.28 -4.66 4.05
CA SER A 263 6.11 -5.43 3.59
C SER A 263 4.79 -4.95 4.23
N ALA A 264 4.85 -4.39 5.44
CA ALA A 264 3.71 -3.80 6.12
C ALA A 264 3.36 -2.40 5.58
N ALA A 265 4.38 -1.65 5.13
CA ALA A 265 4.23 -0.30 4.61
C ALA A 265 3.82 -0.25 3.13
N LEU A 266 4.36 -1.14 2.30
CA LEU A 266 4.23 -1.06 0.84
C LEU A 266 3.60 -2.32 0.22
N GLY A 267 3.49 -3.43 0.96
CA GLY A 267 3.04 -4.70 0.39
C GLY A 267 3.85 -5.09 -0.85
N LYS A 268 3.21 -5.03 -2.03
CA LYS A 268 3.85 -5.18 -3.34
C LYS A 268 4.02 -3.80 -3.98
N PHE A 269 5.21 -3.49 -4.44
CA PHE A 269 5.52 -2.21 -5.10
C PHE A 269 6.41 -2.43 -6.32
N ASN A 270 6.71 -1.36 -7.06
CA ASN A 270 7.59 -1.42 -8.22
C ASN A 270 8.72 -0.38 -8.11
N PHE A 271 9.90 -0.76 -8.60
CA PHE A 271 10.92 0.19 -9.00
C PHE A 271 10.73 0.57 -10.47
N TYR A 272 11.04 1.82 -10.80
CA TYR A 272 10.89 2.39 -12.12
C TYR A 272 12.18 3.06 -12.56
N ALA A 273 12.38 3.11 -13.88
CA ALA A 273 13.41 3.88 -14.54
C ALA A 273 12.76 4.88 -15.52
N THR A 274 13.19 6.14 -15.45
CA THR A 274 12.85 7.18 -16.43
C THR A 274 14.11 7.69 -17.11
N VAL A 275 13.99 8.16 -18.35
CA VAL A 275 15.06 8.97 -18.95
C VAL A 275 15.33 10.13 -17.99
N GLY A 276 16.59 10.37 -17.63
CA GLY A 276 16.99 11.51 -16.81
C GLY A 276 17.46 12.64 -17.71
N LYS A 277 18.55 12.41 -18.43
CA LYS A 277 19.12 13.36 -19.40
C LYS A 277 19.34 12.71 -20.76
N ALA A 278 18.95 13.42 -21.81
CA ALA A 278 19.12 12.99 -23.19
C ALA A 278 19.56 14.15 -24.08
N ASN A 279 20.66 13.99 -24.83
CA ASN A 279 21.06 14.94 -25.85
C ASN A 279 20.44 14.56 -27.19
N VAL A 280 19.62 15.44 -27.75
CA VAL A 280 18.96 15.26 -29.05
C VAL A 280 19.78 15.97 -30.12
N VAL A 281 20.10 15.23 -31.19
CA VAL A 281 20.88 15.74 -32.33
C VAL A 281 20.06 15.58 -33.60
N LEU A 282 20.00 16.66 -34.39
CA LEU A 282 19.42 16.67 -35.74
C LEU A 282 20.49 16.25 -36.74
N SER A 283 20.21 15.27 -37.59
CA SER A 283 21.17 14.80 -38.60
C SER A 283 20.90 15.33 -40.00
N ARG A 284 19.63 15.41 -40.42
CA ARG A 284 19.28 15.81 -41.79
C ARG A 284 17.85 16.35 -41.88
N THR A 285 17.67 17.43 -42.62
CA THR A 285 16.35 17.93 -43.06
C THR A 285 15.90 17.13 -44.27
N LEU A 286 14.69 16.58 -44.22
CA LEU A 286 14.05 15.91 -45.34
C LEU A 286 12.87 16.77 -45.80
N PRO A 287 12.80 17.17 -47.08
CA PRO A 287 11.61 17.79 -47.62
C PRO A 287 10.46 16.77 -47.57
N ASN A 288 9.32 17.14 -46.99
CA ASN A 288 8.09 16.34 -47.09
C ASN A 288 7.44 16.60 -48.46
N PRO A 289 7.32 15.61 -49.35
CA PRO A 289 6.73 15.81 -50.68
C PRO A 289 5.24 16.22 -50.63
N SER A 290 4.56 15.92 -49.52
CA SER A 290 3.10 16.08 -49.37
C SER A 290 2.69 17.25 -48.46
N SER A 291 3.63 17.95 -47.82
CA SER A 291 3.32 19.12 -46.98
C SER A 291 4.49 20.12 -46.93
N LYS A 292 4.22 21.40 -46.66
CA LYS A 292 5.27 22.41 -46.40
C LYS A 292 5.99 22.22 -45.05
N VAL A 293 5.86 21.06 -44.39
CA VAL A 293 6.42 20.80 -43.07
C VAL A 293 7.84 20.25 -43.22
N GLU A 294 8.82 20.91 -42.58
CA GLU A 294 10.20 20.43 -42.49
C GLU A 294 10.29 19.24 -41.53
N CYS A 295 10.80 18.12 -42.01
CA CYS A 295 11.02 16.93 -41.21
C CYS A 295 12.51 16.75 -40.91
N PHE A 296 12.85 16.24 -39.73
CA PHE A 296 14.23 16.00 -39.33
C PHE A 296 14.46 14.55 -38.91
N GLN A 297 15.54 13.93 -39.40
CA GLN A 297 16.06 12.71 -38.80
C GLN A 297 16.72 13.06 -37.46
N ARG A 298 16.32 12.36 -36.38
CA ARG A 298 16.82 12.63 -35.03
C ARG A 298 17.47 11.42 -34.40
N LYS A 299 18.49 11.69 -33.57
CA LYS A 299 19.08 10.71 -32.67
C LYS A 299 19.06 11.27 -31.25
N ALA A 300 18.81 10.42 -30.27
CA ALA A 300 18.94 10.76 -28.86
C ALA A 300 20.10 9.97 -28.23
N ILE A 301 20.90 10.65 -27.41
CA ILE A 301 21.99 10.08 -26.65
C ILE A 301 21.64 10.23 -25.16
N ILE A 302 21.22 9.15 -24.52
CA ILE A 302 20.79 9.16 -23.13
C ILE A 302 22.04 8.96 -22.27
N THR A 303 22.32 9.90 -21.38
CA THR A 303 23.50 9.88 -20.51
C THR A 303 23.16 9.57 -19.06
N ASP A 304 21.95 9.92 -18.63
CA ASP A 304 21.53 9.79 -17.24
C ASP A 304 20.13 9.19 -17.18
N VAL A 305 19.91 8.31 -16.20
CA VAL A 305 18.63 7.67 -15.88
C VAL A 305 18.28 7.98 -14.43
N LEU A 306 16.99 8.21 -14.17
CA LEU A 306 16.48 8.38 -12.81
C LEU A 306 15.76 7.11 -12.39
N LEU A 307 16.11 6.58 -11.22
CA LEU A 307 15.48 5.41 -10.61
C LEU A 307 14.72 5.79 -9.35
N TYR A 308 13.58 5.17 -9.12
CA TYR A 308 12.77 5.41 -7.94
C TYR A 308 11.79 4.28 -7.70
N MET A 309 11.29 4.18 -6.48
CA MET A 309 10.11 3.39 -6.15
C MET A 309 8.86 4.26 -6.31
N ARG A 310 7.79 3.69 -6.85
CA ARG A 310 6.44 4.28 -6.81
C ARG A 310 5.46 3.22 -6.32
N ASP A 311 4.58 3.62 -5.40
CA ASP A 311 3.52 2.75 -4.89
C ASP A 311 2.24 3.53 -4.56
N SER A 312 1.09 2.86 -4.69
CA SER A 312 -0.23 3.41 -4.43
C SER A 312 -0.73 2.90 -3.07
N TYR A 313 -0.69 3.75 -2.04
CA TYR A 313 -1.21 3.38 -0.72
C TYR A 313 -2.73 3.52 -0.70
N SER A 314 -3.40 2.49 -1.22
CA SER A 314 -4.85 2.38 -1.31
C SER A 314 -5.31 1.00 -0.85
N PHE A 315 -6.55 0.94 -0.37
CA PHE A 315 -7.18 -0.29 0.14
C PHE A 315 -8.33 -0.72 -0.79
N HIS A 316 -8.10 -0.60 -2.09
CA HIS A 316 -9.00 -1.11 -3.13
C HIS A 316 -8.60 -2.52 -3.52
N ASP A 317 -9.55 -3.44 -3.46
CA ASP A 317 -9.34 -4.82 -3.85
C ASP A 317 -9.52 -5.00 -5.37
N LYS A 318 -8.68 -5.81 -6.02
CA LYS A 318 -8.77 -6.12 -7.46
C LYS A 318 -9.84 -7.16 -7.80
N GLY A 319 -10.46 -7.76 -6.79
CA GLY A 319 -11.42 -8.85 -6.91
C GLY A 319 -12.37 -8.90 -5.71
N PRO A 320 -13.24 -9.92 -5.62
CA PRO A 320 -14.29 -9.98 -4.60
C PRO A 320 -13.73 -10.20 -3.18
N ALA A 321 -12.60 -10.90 -3.06
CA ALA A 321 -11.98 -11.19 -1.78
C ALA A 321 -11.13 -10.02 -1.29
N SER A 322 -11.36 -9.59 -0.04
CA SER A 322 -10.59 -8.51 0.57
C SER A 322 -9.26 -8.98 1.13
N GLN A 323 -8.18 -8.28 0.77
CA GLN A 323 -6.83 -8.68 1.18
C GLN A 323 -6.68 -8.70 2.72
N TYR A 324 -6.10 -9.79 3.23
CA TYR A 324 -5.72 -9.94 4.64
C TYR A 324 -4.41 -9.20 4.95
N LEU A 325 -4.42 -8.43 6.03
CA LEU A 325 -3.31 -7.57 6.47
C LEU A 325 -2.71 -7.99 7.82
N GLY A 326 -3.14 -9.12 8.38
CA GLY A 326 -2.70 -9.61 9.68
C GLY A 326 -3.80 -9.63 10.74
N HIS A 327 -3.53 -10.30 11.86
CA HIS A 327 -4.33 -10.15 13.07
C HIS A 327 -3.59 -9.21 14.04
N TRP A 328 -4.26 -8.16 14.46
CA TRP A 328 -3.65 -7.04 15.19
C TRP A 328 -4.30 -6.82 16.54
N ASN A 329 -3.49 -6.32 17.48
CA ASN A 329 -3.98 -5.73 18.71
C ASN A 329 -3.02 -4.66 19.22
N LYS A 330 -3.28 -4.10 20.41
CA LYS A 330 -2.46 -3.01 20.98
C LYS A 330 -0.99 -3.39 21.24
N ARG A 331 -0.61 -4.67 21.21
CA ARG A 331 0.75 -5.17 21.45
C ARG A 331 1.48 -5.59 20.17
N GLY A 332 0.88 -5.40 18.99
CA GLY A 332 1.48 -5.77 17.71
C GLY A 332 0.65 -6.78 16.94
N MET A 333 1.32 -7.67 16.21
CA MET A 333 0.66 -8.56 15.25
C MET A 333 0.94 -10.04 15.47
N ILE A 334 0.01 -10.84 14.96
CA ILE A 334 0.24 -12.26 14.68
C ILE A 334 -0.24 -12.58 13.25
N LEU A 335 0.29 -13.65 12.68
CA LEU A 335 -0.18 -14.20 11.42
C LEU A 335 -0.58 -15.65 11.62
N LEU A 336 -1.72 -16.04 11.04
CA LEU A 336 -2.10 -17.44 10.90
C LEU A 336 -1.35 -18.00 9.68
N PRO A 337 -0.49 -19.03 9.80
CA PRO A 337 0.32 -19.52 8.68
C PRO A 337 -0.49 -19.90 7.45
N ALA A 338 -1.64 -20.57 7.62
CA ALA A 338 -2.51 -20.95 6.53
C ALA A 338 -3.02 -19.73 5.75
N ALA A 339 -3.54 -18.71 6.46
CA ALA A 339 -4.00 -17.47 5.85
C ALA A 339 -2.84 -16.70 5.18
N ALA A 340 -1.70 -16.59 5.84
CA ALA A 340 -0.53 -15.89 5.30
C ALA A 340 -0.01 -16.56 4.02
N VAL A 341 0.06 -17.90 3.96
CA VAL A 341 0.43 -18.62 2.74
C VAL A 341 -0.59 -18.40 1.64
N ALA A 342 -1.89 -18.53 1.93
CA ALA A 342 -2.95 -18.32 0.95
C ALA A 342 -2.94 -16.91 0.35
N HIS A 343 -2.67 -15.87 1.16
CA HIS A 343 -2.70 -14.49 0.68
C HIS A 343 -1.37 -13.99 0.11
N PHE A 344 -0.23 -14.34 0.71
CA PHE A 344 1.07 -13.76 0.34
C PHE A 344 1.82 -14.61 -0.69
N MET A 345 1.54 -15.90 -0.78
CA MET A 345 2.30 -16.84 -1.61
C MET A 345 1.50 -17.44 -2.78
N ALA A 346 0.19 -17.17 -2.90
CA ALA A 346 -0.65 -17.75 -3.95
C ALA A 346 -0.10 -17.54 -5.37
N GLU A 347 0.44 -16.36 -5.68
CA GLU A 347 1.05 -16.08 -6.98
C GLU A 347 2.38 -16.82 -7.19
N SER A 348 3.23 -16.88 -6.16
CA SER A 348 4.54 -17.54 -6.22
C SER A 348 4.45 -19.07 -6.29
N LEU A 349 3.35 -19.66 -5.81
CA LEU A 349 3.07 -21.09 -5.88
C LEU A 349 2.39 -21.52 -7.19
N GLY A 350 2.26 -20.60 -8.16
CA GLY A 350 1.99 -20.90 -9.56
C GLY A 350 0.63 -21.52 -9.85
N GLY A 351 -0.43 -21.19 -9.08
CA GLY A 351 -1.80 -21.68 -9.31
C GLY A 351 -1.96 -23.20 -9.37
N ARG A 352 -0.91 -23.97 -9.03
CA ARG A 352 -0.75 -25.41 -9.31
C ARG A 352 -0.85 -26.26 -8.05
N SER A 353 -1.79 -25.93 -7.19
CA SER A 353 -2.14 -26.82 -6.12
C SER A 353 -3.65 -26.90 -6.03
N GLU A 354 -4.21 -28.04 -6.43
CA GLU A 354 -5.57 -28.45 -6.07
C GLU A 354 -5.82 -28.38 -4.56
N PHE A 355 -4.76 -28.37 -3.74
CA PHE A 355 -4.79 -28.15 -2.29
C PHE A 355 -5.10 -26.70 -1.88
N PHE A 356 -4.70 -25.71 -2.69
CA PHE A 356 -4.91 -24.28 -2.41
C PHE A 356 -6.03 -23.67 -3.26
N GLY A 357 -6.35 -24.24 -4.43
CA GLY A 357 -7.40 -23.77 -5.34
C GLY A 357 -8.84 -23.94 -4.85
N ARG A 358 -9.06 -24.61 -3.70
CA ARG A 358 -10.36 -24.71 -3.02
C ARG A 358 -10.55 -23.73 -1.86
N MET A 359 -9.52 -22.96 -1.50
CA MET A 359 -9.65 -21.91 -0.47
C MET A 359 -9.97 -20.60 -1.16
N GLU A 360 -11.22 -20.43 -1.59
CA GLU A 360 -11.77 -19.07 -1.70
C GLU A 360 -11.73 -18.47 -0.30
N VAL A 361 -10.97 -17.40 -0.14
CA VAL A 361 -10.60 -16.87 1.18
C VAL A 361 -11.76 -16.14 1.89
N ASP A 362 -12.98 -16.30 1.39
CA ASP A 362 -14.19 -15.89 2.12
C ASP A 362 -14.60 -16.93 3.19
N ASP A 363 -14.23 -18.21 3.07
CA ASP A 363 -14.72 -19.29 3.96
C ASP A 363 -13.72 -19.79 5.02
N MET A 364 -12.44 -19.45 4.92
CA MET A 364 -11.65 -19.34 6.15
C MET A 364 -12.10 -18.06 6.81
N ALA A 365 -13.17 -18.11 7.61
CA ALA A 365 -13.57 -17.00 8.45
C ALA A 365 -12.33 -16.58 9.26
N LEU A 366 -11.62 -15.57 8.77
CA LEU A 366 -10.56 -14.87 9.48
C LEU A 366 -11.31 -14.24 10.64
N LEU A 367 -11.38 -15.01 11.72
CA LEU A 367 -12.07 -14.69 12.93
C LEU A 367 -11.08 -13.99 13.87
N PRO A 368 -11.57 -13.11 14.74
CA PRO A 368 -10.81 -12.72 15.91
C PRO A 368 -10.32 -13.96 16.65
N VAL A 369 -9.11 -13.90 17.21
CA VAL A 369 -8.54 -15.02 17.96
C VAL A 369 -8.07 -14.54 19.33
N THR A 370 -8.15 -15.42 20.33
CA THR A 370 -7.50 -15.20 21.62
C THR A 370 -6.26 -16.10 21.73
N VAL A 371 -5.18 -15.55 22.28
CA VAL A 371 -4.00 -16.34 22.68
C VAL A 371 -4.09 -16.66 24.18
N LYS A 372 -3.60 -17.85 24.56
CA LYS A 372 -3.62 -18.34 25.95
C LYS A 372 -5.03 -18.49 26.57
N ASP A 373 -6.07 -18.47 25.74
CA ASP A 373 -7.48 -18.55 26.15
C ASP A 373 -7.87 -17.48 27.19
N ARG A 374 -7.30 -16.28 27.07
CA ARG A 374 -7.58 -15.13 27.97
C ARG A 374 -8.29 -14.02 27.22
N LEU A 375 -9.45 -13.61 27.75
CA LEU A 375 -10.23 -12.50 27.22
C LEU A 375 -9.77 -11.19 27.87
N GLU A 376 -8.59 -10.75 27.44
CA GLU A 376 -7.96 -9.48 27.82
C GLU A 376 -7.60 -8.71 26.52
N PRO A 377 -7.65 -7.36 26.49
CA PRO A 377 -7.39 -6.59 25.26
C PRO A 377 -6.03 -6.87 24.60
N GLU A 378 -5.04 -7.30 25.38
CA GLU A 378 -3.71 -7.70 24.92
C GLU A 378 -3.58 -9.11 24.34
N ASN A 379 -4.57 -9.98 24.57
CA ASN A 379 -4.54 -11.37 24.16
C ASN A 379 -5.54 -11.67 23.04
N VAL A 380 -6.48 -10.76 22.82
CA VAL A 380 -7.36 -10.80 21.65
C VAL A 380 -6.69 -10.11 20.47
N TYR A 381 -6.71 -10.76 19.31
CA TYR A 381 -6.20 -10.24 18.04
C TYR A 381 -7.31 -10.23 16.99
N TYR A 382 -7.40 -9.14 16.24
CA TYR A 382 -8.47 -8.88 15.28
C TYR A 382 -7.92 -8.92 13.85
N PRO A 383 -8.54 -9.68 12.93
CA PRO A 383 -8.14 -9.69 11.53
C PRO A 383 -8.45 -8.34 10.89
N ILE A 384 -7.45 -7.74 10.25
CA ILE A 384 -7.61 -6.51 9.47
C ILE A 384 -7.53 -6.84 7.99
N ARG A 385 -8.42 -6.21 7.23
CA ARG A 385 -8.55 -6.32 5.77
C ARG A 385 -8.71 -4.96 5.11
N ASN A 386 -8.48 -4.91 3.80
CA ASN A 386 -8.71 -3.69 3.00
C ASN A 386 -10.14 -3.13 3.16
N ARG A 387 -11.15 -4.01 3.27
CA ARG A 387 -12.54 -3.62 3.51
C ARG A 387 -12.76 -2.88 4.82
N ASP A 388 -11.96 -3.14 5.86
CA ASP A 388 -12.09 -2.46 7.15
C ASP A 388 -11.66 -0.99 7.02
N PHE A 389 -10.61 -0.71 6.23
CA PHE A 389 -10.22 0.65 5.86
C PHE A 389 -11.33 1.35 5.08
N ARG A 390 -11.90 0.71 4.05
CA ARG A 390 -13.01 1.31 3.27
C ARG A 390 -14.25 1.57 4.13
N ALA A 391 -14.60 0.64 5.03
CA ALA A 391 -15.70 0.81 5.98
C ALA A 391 -15.45 1.98 6.96
N TRP A 392 -14.22 2.10 7.47
CA TRP A 392 -13.80 3.22 8.29
C TRP A 392 -13.90 4.56 7.52
N GLN A 393 -13.41 4.59 6.28
CA GLN A 393 -13.47 5.77 5.41
C GLN A 393 -14.91 6.23 5.14
N ALA A 394 -15.79 5.29 4.83
CA ALA A 394 -17.21 5.55 4.60
C ALA A 394 -17.88 6.15 5.84
N LYS A 395 -17.57 5.61 7.02
CA LYS A 395 -18.14 6.05 8.30
C LYS A 395 -17.65 7.42 8.75
N HIS A 396 -16.36 7.68 8.64
CA HIS A 396 -15.74 8.91 9.19
C HIS A 396 -15.62 10.04 8.17
N ARG A 397 -15.84 9.76 6.88
CA ARG A 397 -15.59 10.72 5.78
C ARG A 397 -14.16 11.29 5.84
N ARG A 398 -13.23 10.42 6.22
CA ARG A 398 -11.78 10.62 6.43
C ARG A 398 -11.08 9.37 5.93
N GLY A 399 -9.75 9.36 5.84
CA GLY A 399 -9.06 8.25 5.18
C GLY A 399 -8.81 8.64 3.73
N GLY A 400 -7.55 8.81 3.34
CA GLY A 400 -7.21 9.33 2.02
C GLY A 400 -6.13 8.51 1.38
N ASP A 401 -6.41 7.96 0.20
CA ASP A 401 -5.42 7.28 -0.62
C ASP A 401 -4.31 8.27 -1.00
N PHE A 402 -3.06 7.81 -1.01
CA PHE A 402 -1.95 8.67 -1.41
C PHE A 402 -0.90 7.90 -2.18
N LEU A 403 -0.18 8.64 -3.03
CA LEU A 403 0.85 8.10 -3.89
C LEU A 403 2.21 8.28 -3.22
N ILE A 404 3.01 7.22 -3.20
CA ILE A 404 4.33 7.23 -2.59
C ILE A 404 5.37 7.21 -3.69
N TYR A 405 6.37 8.09 -3.56
CA TYR A 405 7.63 8.02 -4.26
C TYR A 405 8.77 7.91 -3.25
N SER A 406 9.79 7.14 -3.60
CA SER A 406 11.10 7.29 -2.94
C SER A 406 11.79 8.59 -3.37
N ASP A 407 12.93 8.89 -2.75
CA ASP A 407 13.92 9.76 -3.37
C ASP A 407 14.39 9.21 -4.74
N LEU A 408 14.88 10.10 -5.60
CA LEU A 408 15.39 9.77 -6.92
C LEU A 408 16.86 9.34 -6.84
N GLY A 409 17.16 8.13 -7.33
CA GLY A 409 18.52 7.68 -7.59
C GLY A 409 18.95 8.07 -9.00
N SER A 410 19.83 9.06 -9.14
CA SER A 410 20.40 9.44 -10.44
C SER A 410 21.59 8.55 -10.80
N ILE A 411 21.55 7.94 -11.98
CA ILE A 411 22.64 7.11 -12.50
C ILE A 411 23.13 7.69 -13.80
N ARG A 412 24.43 8.02 -13.84
CA ARG A 412 25.12 8.27 -15.09
C ARG A 412 25.51 6.95 -15.74
N LEU A 413 25.03 6.73 -16.96
CA LEU A 413 25.33 5.52 -17.71
C LEU A 413 26.81 5.49 -18.08
N LYS A 414 27.46 4.33 -17.86
CA LYS A 414 28.85 4.12 -18.28
C LYS A 414 28.98 4.19 -19.80
N GLU A 415 28.01 3.59 -20.50
CA GLU A 415 27.86 3.65 -21.94
C GLU A 415 26.55 4.37 -22.25
N PRO A 416 26.57 5.56 -22.87
CA PRO A 416 25.36 6.26 -23.26
C PRO A 416 24.50 5.40 -24.20
N LEU A 417 23.18 5.44 -24.03
CA LEU A 417 22.27 4.76 -24.97
C LEU A 417 22.06 5.64 -26.20
N HIS A 418 22.46 5.12 -27.36
CA HIS A 418 22.20 5.74 -28.65
C HIS A 418 20.89 5.21 -29.22
N ILE A 419 19.90 6.10 -29.33
CA ILE A 419 18.55 5.77 -29.80
C ILE A 419 18.30 6.52 -31.10
N ASP A 420 18.04 5.76 -32.17
CA ASP A 420 17.55 6.35 -33.40
C ASP A 420 16.07 6.70 -33.23
N LEU A 421 15.75 7.98 -33.28
CA LEU A 421 14.38 8.45 -33.16
C LEU A 421 13.68 8.49 -34.52
N GLY A 422 14.33 8.15 -35.63
CA GLY A 422 13.72 8.21 -36.95
C GLY A 422 13.43 9.63 -37.43
N VAL A 423 12.57 9.74 -38.44
CA VAL A 423 12.06 11.02 -38.94
C VAL A 423 10.92 11.51 -38.05
N ILE A 424 10.96 12.79 -37.68
CA ILE A 424 9.87 13.49 -37.01
C ILE A 424 9.61 14.79 -37.78
N CYS A 425 8.35 14.94 -38.18
CA CYS A 425 7.71 16.14 -38.68
C CYS A 425 6.73 16.59 -37.58
#